data_AF-A0A7S6U307-F1
#
_entry.id   AF-A0A7S6U307-F1
#
_cell.length_a   1.000
_cell.length_b   1.000
_cell.length_c   1.000
_cell.angle_alpha   90.00
_cell.angle_beta   90.00
_cell.angle_gamma   90.00
#
_symmetry.space_group_name_H-M   'P 1'
#
loop_
_entity.id
_entity.type
_entity.pdbx_description
1 polymer ?
#
loop_
_entity_poly.entity_id
_entity_poly.type
_entity_poly.pdbx_seq_one_letter_code
_entity_poly.pdbx_strand_id
1 'polypeptide(L)' 'MPRYQVTVKRIVSSDGQIIGEAKSVVSASPNSESEVIQTTAVKVSAGSSSSSSVTSAKARLVR' A
#
# COMPACT_ATOMS: atom_id res chain seq x y z
N MET A 1 -1.89 19.36 11.02
CA MET A 1 -0.88 18.35 10.65
C MET A 1 -1.57 17.22 9.90
N PRO A 2 -1.02 16.75 8.76
CA PRO A 2 -1.58 15.62 8.02
C PRO A 2 -1.61 14.37 8.91
N ARG A 3 -2.72 13.65 8.89
CA ARG A 3 -2.83 12.35 9.55
C ARG A 3 -2.44 11.27 8.57
N TYR A 4 -1.43 10.48 8.93
CA TYR A 4 -0.99 9.34 8.13
C TYR A 4 -1.51 8.06 8.76
N GLN A 5 -2.14 7.20 7.95
CA GLN A 5 -2.42 5.82 8.31
C GLN A 5 -1.60 4.91 7.40
N VAL A 6 -0.89 3.96 7.99
CA VAL A 6 -0.07 3.00 7.24
C VAL A 6 -0.60 1.60 7.53
N THR A 7 -0.98 0.89 6.47
CA THR A 7 -1.37 -0.52 6.54
C THR A 7 -0.36 -1.35 5.76
N VAL A 8 0.17 -2.40 6.39
CA VAL A 8 1.08 -3.36 5.75
C VAL A 8 0.41 -4.73 5.76
N LYS A 9 0.28 -5.36 4.59
CA LYS A 9 -0.19 -6.74 4.43
C LYS A 9 0.97 -7.59 3.90
N ARG A 10 1.21 -8.74 4.53
CA ARG A 10 2.28 -9.67 4.15
C ARG A 10 1.70 -11.05 3.85
N ILE A 11 2.24 -11.69 2.83
CA ILE A 11 2.03 -13.11 2.55
C ILE A 11 3.28 -13.83 3.04
N VAL A 12 3.09 -14.73 4.00
CA VAL A 12 4.17 -15.47 4.66
C VAL A 12 4.01 -16.95 4.31
N SER A 13 5.07 -17.58 3.81
CA SER A 13 5.10 -19.02 3.58
C SER A 13 5.15 -19.80 4.89
N SER A 14 4.90 -21.11 4.83
CA SER A 14 4.89 -21.98 6.02
C SER A 14 6.23 -22.05 6.75
N ASP A 15 7.34 -21.74 6.08
CA ASP A 15 8.69 -21.65 6.65
C ASP A 15 9.02 -20.27 7.26
N GLY A 16 8.06 -19.33 7.24
CA GLY A 16 8.22 -18.00 7.82
C GLY A 16 8.80 -16.95 6.87
N GLN A 17 9.11 -17.28 5.61
CA GLN A 17 9.60 -16.29 4.65
C GLN A 17 8.48 -15.38 4.13
N ILE A 18 8.77 -14.09 3.93
CA ILE A 18 7.84 -13.16 3.29
C ILE A 18 7.97 -13.30 1.77
N ILE A 19 6.91 -13.75 1.12
CA ILE A 19 6.84 -13.97 -0.34
C ILE A 19 6.06 -12.85 -1.07
N GLY A 20 5.38 -11.99 -0.32
CA GLY A 20 4.76 -10.79 -0.86
C GLY A 20 4.45 -9.77 0.23
N GLU A 21 4.59 -8.49 -0.09
CA GLU A 21 4.27 -7.37 0.79
C GLU A 21 3.50 -6.29 0.03
N ALA A 22 2.40 -5.83 0.61
CA ALA A 22 1.64 -4.68 0.16
C ALA A 22 1.64 -3.61 1.25
N LYS A 23 2.07 -2.40 0.90
CA LYS A 23 2.06 -1.24 1.78
C LYS A 23 1.08 -0.21 1.24
N SER A 24 0.14 0.22 2.07
CA SER A 24 -0.78 1.32 1.78
C SER A 24 -0.53 2.45 2.77
N VAL A 25 -0.28 3.64 2.23
CA VAL A 25 -0.14 4.88 2.99
C VAL A 25 -1.30 5.78 2.61
N VAL A 26 -2.16 6.07 3.58
CA VAL A 26 -3.28 7.00 3.46
C VAL A 26 -2.89 8.28 4.16
N SER A 27 -2.90 9.40 3.43
CA SER A 27 -2.82 10.72 4.02
C SER A 27 -4.20 11.37 3.99
N ALA A 28 -4.60 11.97 5.11
CA ALA A 28 -5.79 12.80 5.18
C ALA A 28 -5.35 14.25 5.45
N SER A 29 -5.64 15.13 4.50
CA SER A 29 -5.46 16.57 4.68
C SER A 29 -6.68 17.16 5.39
N PRO A 30 -6.53 18.26 6.14
CA PRO A 30 -7.65 18.96 6.76
C PRO A 30 -8.67 19.50 5.74
N ASN A 31 -8.31 19.55 4.44
CA ASN A 31 -9.19 20.01 3.36
C ASN A 31 -10.07 18.88 2.79
N SER A 32 -10.22 17.77 3.51
CA SER A 32 -10.98 16.57 3.07
C SER A 32 -10.44 15.94 1.78
N GLU A 33 -9.20 16.27 1.39
CA GLU A 33 -8.50 15.57 0.33
C GLU A 33 -7.76 14.39 0.98
N SER A 34 -8.15 13.18 0.61
CA SER A 34 -7.43 11.97 0.98
C SER A 34 -6.64 11.46 -0.21
N GLU A 35 -5.35 11.26 0.01
CA GLU A 35 -4.44 10.65 -0.95
C GLU A 35 -4.11 9.25 -0.47
N VAL A 36 -4.25 8.26 -1.36
CA VAL A 36 -3.89 6.87 -1.09
C VAL A 36 -2.75 6.49 -2.02
N ILE A 37 -1.59 6.22 -1.42
CA ILE A 37 -0.41 5.70 -2.11
C ILE A 37 -0.31 4.23 -1.75
N GLN A 38 -0.44 3.34 -2.73
CA GLN A 38 -0.31 1.90 -2.52
C GLN A 38 0.85 1.33 -3.32
N THR A 39 1.72 0.61 -2.63
CA THR A 39 2.86 -0.10 -3.22
C THR A 39 2.69 -1.59 -2.96
N THR A 40 2.85 -2.41 -3.99
CA THR A 40 2.81 -3.87 -3.90
C THR A 40 4.09 -4.45 -4.45
N ALA A 41 4.79 -5.24 -3.62
CA ALA A 41 5.99 -5.97 -3.99
C ALA A 41 5.73 -7.47 -3.80
N VAL A 42 5.88 -8.26 -4.86
CA VAL A 42 5.72 -9.71 -4.79
C VAL A 42 7.05 -10.36 -5.16
N LYS A 43 7.53 -11.24 -4.29
CA LYS A 43 8.74 -12.02 -4.52
C LYS A 43 8.32 -13.42 -4.94
N VAL A 44 8.16 -13.63 -6.24
CA VAL A 44 7.90 -14.95 -6.79
C VAL A 44 9.23 -15.71 -6.78
N SER A 45 9.32 -16.79 -6.01
CA SER A 45 10.51 -17.63 -5.91
C SER A 45 10.71 -18.45 -7.19
N ALA A 46 11.13 -17.77 -8.25
CA ALA A 46 11.87 -18.23 -9.41
C ALA A 46 12.42 -16.99 -10.14
N GLY A 47 13.48 -16.39 -9.57
CA GLY A 47 14.36 -15.45 -10.28
C GLY A 47 13.83 -14.05 -10.65
N SER A 48 12.59 -13.67 -10.33
CA SER A 48 12.07 -12.35 -10.73
C SER A 48 11.23 -11.68 -9.63
N SER A 49 11.77 -10.62 -9.02
CA SER A 49 11.00 -9.71 -8.18
C SER A 49 10.21 -8.74 -9.06
N SER A 50 8.89 -8.72 -8.93
CA SER A 50 8.04 -7.72 -9.60
C SER A 50 7.49 -6.76 -8.56
N SER A 51 7.69 -5.47 -8.78
CA SER A 51 7.14 -4.39 -7.96
C SER A 51 6.24 -3.50 -8.80
N SER A 52 5.05 -3.20 -8.29
CA SER A 52 4.12 -2.25 -8.90
C SER A 52 3.71 -1.20 -7.87
N SER A 53 3.64 0.05 -8.31
CA SER A 53 3.11 1.16 -7.53
C SER A 53 1.88 1.73 -8.23
N VAL A 54 0.82 1.97 -7.46
CA VAL A 54 -0.39 2.62 -7.94
C VAL A 54 -0.68 3.79 -7.02
N THR A 55 -0.70 4.98 -7.59
CA THR A 55 -1.07 6.21 -6.87
C THR A 55 -2.45 6.62 -7.36
N SER A 56 -3.42 6.70 -6.45
CA SER A 56 -4.77 7.17 -6.76
C SER A 56 -5.10 8.38 -5.89
N ALA A 57 -5.34 9.52 -6.53
CA ALA A 57 -5.84 10.72 -5.88
C ALA A 57 -7.32 10.93 -6.25
N LYS A 58 -8.14 11.25 -5.24
CA LYS A 58 -9.56 11.63 -5.24
C LYS A 58 -10.57 10.55 -4.87
N ALA A 59 -11.12 10.72 -3.66
CA ALA A 59 -12.54 10.56 -3.42
C ALA A 59 -13.06 11.85 -2.73
N ARG A 60 -13.80 12.69 -3.46
CA ARG A 60 -14.58 13.79 -2.86
C ARG A 60 -15.84 13.16 -2.25
N LEU A 61 -15.84 12.95 -0.94
CA LEU A 61 -17.03 12.52 -0.20
C LEU A 61 -18.01 13.71 -0.13
N VAL A 62 -19.04 13.72 -0.98
CA VAL A 62 -20.18 14.64 -0.85
C VAL A 62 -21.12 14.02 0.18
N ARG A 63 -21.33 14.70 1.30
CA ARG A 63 -22.34 14.36 2.30
C ARG A 63 -23.70 14.86 1.87
#